data_AF-A0A6F7W6E2-F1
#
_entry.id   AF-A0A6F7W6E2-F1
#
_cell.length_a   1.000
_cell.length_b   1.000
_cell.length_c   1.000
_cell.angle_alpha   90.00
_cell.angle_beta   90.00
_cell.angle_gamma   90.00
#
_symmetry.space_group_name_H-M   'P 1'
#
loop_
_entity.id
_entity.type
_entity.pdbx_description
1 polymer ?
#
loop_
_entity_poly.entity_id
_entity_poly.type
_entity_poly.pdbx_seq_one_letter_code
_entity_poly.pdbx_strand_id
1 'polypeptide(L)' 'MSGEGGAPAASSNQFPVGTKLKVTNLDNDKSTTVSVASTSGSCALLNNAAFEQVREPGKFLIRNARIERVG' A
#
# COMPACT_ATOMS: atom_id res chain seq x y z
N MET A 1 5.45 5.53 14.66
CA MET A 1 5.50 4.07 14.46
C MET A 1 5.60 3.82 12.97
N SER A 2 6.82 3.80 12.46
CA SER A 2 7.07 3.55 11.05
C SER A 2 7.06 2.04 10.84
N GLY A 3 6.13 1.54 10.02
CA GLY A 3 5.84 0.11 9.84
C GLY A 3 6.90 -0.66 9.04
N GLU A 4 8.16 -0.27 9.13
CA GLU A 4 9.27 -0.76 8.27
C GLU A 4 9.68 -2.22 8.52
N GLY A 5 9.22 -2.85 9.61
CA GLY A 5 9.52 -4.26 9.94
C GLY A 5 8.30 -5.15 10.25
N GLY A 6 7.08 -4.69 9.92
CA GLY A 6 5.83 -5.38 10.26
C GLY A 6 5.19 -6.13 9.08
N ALA A 7 4.07 -6.80 9.35
CA ALA A 7 3.22 -7.37 8.30
C ALA A 7 2.81 -6.30 7.25
N PRO A 8 2.46 -6.70 6.02
CA PRO A 8 2.03 -5.79 4.97
C PRO A 8 0.90 -4.86 5.43
N ALA A 9 1.13 -3.55 5.36
CA ALA A 9 0.19 -2.54 5.84
C ALA A 9 0.25 -1.26 5.01
N ALA A 10 -0.78 -0.43 5.13
CA ALA A 10 -0.82 0.91 4.58
C ALA A 10 -1.07 1.97 5.66
N SER A 11 -0.68 3.20 5.37
CA SER A 11 -1.12 4.39 6.08
C SER A 11 -1.83 5.34 5.11
N SER A 12 -2.84 6.08 5.56
CA SER A 12 -3.69 6.90 4.66
C SER A 12 -4.29 8.15 5.33
N ASN A 13 -4.51 9.23 4.58
CA ASN A 13 -5.42 10.33 4.95
C ASN A 13 -6.83 10.24 4.34
N GLN A 14 -7.05 9.34 3.37
CA GLN A 14 -8.33 9.22 2.66
C GLN A 14 -9.17 8.04 3.16
N PHE A 15 -8.52 7.06 3.79
CA PHE A 15 -9.14 5.83 4.27
C PHE A 15 -9.00 5.71 5.78
N PRO A 16 -10.09 5.43 6.53
CA PRO A 16 -10.03 5.18 7.95
C PRO A 16 -9.14 3.98 8.29
N VAL A 17 -8.53 3.99 9.48
CA VAL A 17 -7.85 2.83 10.06
C VAL A 17 -8.81 1.63 10.10
N GLY A 18 -8.29 0.45 9.75
CA GLY A 18 -9.06 -0.79 9.59
C GLY A 18 -9.64 -1.01 8.20
N THR A 19 -9.64 0.00 7.31
CA THR A 19 -10.05 -0.19 5.91
C THR A 19 -9.12 -1.18 5.21
N LYS A 20 -9.69 -2.17 4.50
CA LYS A 20 -8.92 -3.05 3.62
C LYS A 20 -8.85 -2.46 2.22
N LEU A 21 -7.64 -2.36 1.71
CA LEU A 21 -7.34 -1.82 0.38
C LEU A 21 -6.65 -2.88 -0.45
N LYS A 22 -7.12 -3.10 -1.67
CA LYS A 22 -6.35 -3.73 -2.73
C LYS A 22 -5.58 -2.63 -3.47
N VAL A 23 -4.26 -2.80 -3.53
CA VAL A 23 -3.35 -1.91 -4.25
C VAL A 23 -2.79 -2.68 -5.43
N THR A 24 -3.03 -2.18 -6.64
CA THR A 24 -2.55 -2.77 -7.89
C THR A 24 -1.53 -1.84 -8.51
N ASN A 25 -0.33 -2.34 -8.78
CA ASN A 25 0.64 -1.67 -9.62
C ASN A 25 0.31 -1.96 -11.09
N LEU A 26 -0.18 -0.96 -11.81
CA LEU A 26 -0.59 -1.10 -13.21
C LEU A 26 0.60 -1.20 -14.17
N ASP A 27 1.82 -0.89 -13.71
CA ASP A 27 3.03 -1.05 -14.51
C ASP A 27 3.48 -2.52 -14.64
N ASN A 28 3.02 -3.42 -13.74
CA ASN A 28 3.43 -4.83 -13.73
C ASN A 28 2.31 -5.82 -13.34
N ASP A 29 1.06 -5.35 -13.28
CA ASP A 29 -0.15 -6.10 -12.92
C ASP A 29 -0.14 -6.80 -11.54
N LYS A 30 0.86 -6.55 -10.69
CA LYS A 30 0.91 -7.12 -9.35
C LYS A 30 -0.03 -6.40 -8.42
N SER A 31 -0.64 -7.15 -7.50
CA SER A 31 -1.50 -6.57 -6.46
C SER A 31 -1.21 -7.13 -5.08
N THR A 32 -1.49 -6.32 -4.06
CA THR A 32 -1.45 -6.70 -2.65
C THR A 32 -2.71 -6.20 -1.94
N THR A 33 -3.15 -6.91 -0.91
CA THR A 33 -4.25 -6.46 -0.03
C THR A 33 -3.68 -6.14 1.34
N VAL A 34 -3.93 -4.92 1.80
CA VAL A 34 -3.39 -4.39 3.05
C VAL A 34 -4.49 -3.74 3.87
N SER A 35 -4.31 -3.73 5.19
CA SER A 35 -5.16 -2.94 6.08
C SER A 35 -4.52 -1.57 6.34
N VAL A 36 -5.33 -0.53 6.41
CA VAL A 36 -4.88 0.79 6.88
C VAL A 36 -4.62 0.70 8.38
N ALA A 37 -3.36 0.80 8.78
CA ALA A 37 -2.93 0.65 10.18
C ALA A 37 -2.79 2.00 10.90
N SER A 38 -2.57 3.09 10.16
CA SER A 38 -2.36 4.42 10.73
C SER A 38 -2.66 5.53 9.72
N THR A 39 -2.64 6.78 10.19
CA THR A 39 -2.79 7.95 9.33
C THR A 39 -1.46 8.35 8.69
N SER A 40 -1.51 8.98 7.52
CA SER A 40 -0.35 9.60 6.87
C SER A 40 -0.77 10.84 6.07
N GLY A 41 0.17 11.57 5.48
CA GLY A 41 -0.12 12.67 4.55
C GLY A 41 -0.47 12.21 3.12
N SER A 42 -0.42 10.91 2.85
CA SER A 42 -0.59 10.32 1.50
C SER A 42 -1.91 9.57 1.38
N CYS A 43 -2.44 9.46 0.15
CA CYS A 43 -3.64 8.67 -0.16
C CYS A 43 -3.48 7.20 0.27
N ALA A 44 -2.37 6.55 -0.10
CA ALA A 44 -1.99 5.24 0.38
C ALA A 44 -0.46 5.12 0.40
N LEU A 45 0.13 5.05 1.59
CA LEU A 45 1.55 4.81 1.79
C LEU A 45 1.75 3.37 2.24
N LEU A 46 2.37 2.54 1.40
CA LEU A 46 2.72 1.15 1.74
C LEU A 46 3.97 1.11 2.59
N ASN A 47 4.01 0.22 3.58
CA ASN A 47 5.27 -0.15 4.22
C ASN A 47 6.12 -1.05 3.31
N ASN A 48 7.39 -1.28 3.67
CA ASN A 48 8.31 -2.07 2.85
C ASN A 48 7.75 -3.47 2.52
N ALA A 49 7.20 -4.18 3.52
CA ALA A 49 6.64 -5.52 3.32
C ALA A 49 5.51 -5.55 2.28
N ALA A 50 4.63 -4.55 2.25
CA ALA A 50 3.60 -4.44 1.22
C ALA A 50 4.16 -3.98 -0.13
N PHE A 51 5.06 -2.99 -0.11
CA PHE A 51 5.67 -2.44 -1.32
C PHE A 51 6.46 -3.49 -2.10
N GLU A 52 7.22 -4.34 -1.41
CA GLU A 52 8.00 -5.41 -2.03
C GLU A 52 7.16 -6.43 -2.81
N GLN A 53 5.90 -6.63 -2.43
CA GLN A 53 5.00 -7.56 -3.13
C GLN A 53 4.57 -7.05 -4.51
N VAL A 54 4.50 -5.73 -4.70
CA VAL A 54 3.93 -5.12 -5.90
C VAL A 54 4.93 -4.29 -6.71
N ARG A 55 6.09 -3.94 -6.13
CA ARG A 55 7.11 -3.17 -6.86
C ARG A 55 7.70 -3.94 -8.03
N GLU A 56 8.23 -3.17 -8.98
CA GLU A 56 9.20 -3.68 -9.93
C GLU A 56 10.60 -3.70 -9.30
N PRO A 57 11.41 -4.75 -9.49
CA PRO A 57 12.80 -4.77 -9.05
C PRO A 57 13.57 -3.55 -9.57
N GLY A 58 14.35 -2.91 -8.71
CA GLY A 58 15.09 -1.68 -9.04
C GLY A 58 14.28 -0.38 -9.02
N LYS A 59 12.94 -0.43 -8.81
CA LYS A 59 12.11 0.76 -8.61
C LYS A 59 11.70 0.92 -7.14
N PHE A 60 11.65 2.17 -6.70
CA PHE A 60 11.32 2.59 -5.33
C PHE A 60 10.02 3.41 -5.24
N LEU A 61 9.31 3.56 -6.36
CA LEU A 61 8.05 4.29 -6.45
C LEU A 61 7.14 3.58 -7.45
N ILE A 62 5.85 3.47 -7.12
CA ILE A 62 4.79 3.07 -8.06
C ILE A 62 4.08 4.35 -8.49
N ARG A 63 4.15 4.67 -9.79
CA ARG A 63 3.51 5.88 -10.35
C ARG A 63 2.08 5.59 -10.78
N ASN A 64 1.85 4.42 -11.37
CA ASN A 64 0.54 4.00 -11.86
C ASN A 64 -0.07 2.98 -10.89
N ALA A 65 -0.64 3.46 -9.80
CA ALA A 65 -1.33 2.61 -8.83
C ALA A 65 -2.85 2.77 -8.95
N ARG A 66 -3.57 1.65 -8.89
CA ARG A 66 -5.02 1.62 -8.65
C ARG A 66 -5.28 1.18 -7.21
N ILE A 67 -6.05 1.99 -6.48
CA ILE A 67 -6.41 1.74 -5.08
C ILE A 67 -7.91 1.44 -5.01
N GLU A 68 -8.26 0.31 -4.40
CA GLU A 68 -9.63 -0.17 -4.32
C GLU A 68 -9.95 -0.57 -2.88
N ARG A 69 -11.09 -0.14 -2.34
CA ARG A 69 -11.61 -0.71 -1.09
C ARG A 69 -12.12 -2.12 -1.38
N VAL A 70 -11.81 -3.07 -0.50
CA VAL A 70 -12.29 -4.44 -0.61
C VAL A 70 -13.02 -4.84 0.67
N GLY A 71 -14.26 -5.29 0.54
CA GLY A 71 -15.18 -5.54 1.65
C GLY A 71 -16.53 -4.90 1.41
#